data_AF-A0A956KFL7-F1
#
_entry.id   AF-A0A956KFL7-F1
#
_cell.length_a   1.000
_cell.length_b   1.000
_cell.length_c   1.000
_cell.angle_alpha   90.00
_cell.angle_beta   90.00
_cell.angle_gamma   90.00
#
_symmetry.space_group_name_H-M   'P 1'
#
loop_
_entity.id
_entity.type
_entity.pdbx_description
1 polymer ?
#
loop_
_entity_poly.entity_id
_entity_poly.type
_entity_poly.pdbx_seq_one_letter_code
_entity_poly.pdbx_strand_id
1 'polypeptide(L)'
;FPFVANGRAKAMAQTDGFVKILAHEQTDRILGVHAIGPRASDLIAEAAVAIEFSASAEDLARSVHAHPTLSEVVKEAALGVAGRTIHL
;
A
#
# COMPACT_ATOMS: atom_id res chain seq x y z
N PHE A 1 -3.89 -4.94 -0.69
CA PHE A 1 -4.79 -4.38 -1.72
C PHE A 1 -4.38 -4.86 -3.10
N PRO A 2 -5.32 -5.39 -3.92
CA PRO A 2 -5.05 -5.92 -5.25
C PRO A 2 -4.98 -4.83 -6.33
N PHE A 3 -4.09 -4.98 -7.32
CA PHE A 3 -3.97 -4.02 -8.43
C PHE A 3 -5.21 -4.01 -9.34
N VAL A 4 -5.99 -5.09 -9.38
CA VAL A 4 -7.26 -5.13 -10.13
C VAL A 4 -8.30 -4.11 -9.65
N ALA A 5 -8.18 -3.62 -8.42
CA ALA A 5 -9.04 -2.56 -7.88
C ALA A 5 -8.46 -1.14 -8.06
N ASN A 6 -7.24 -1.00 -8.59
CA ASN A 6 -6.58 0.29 -8.78
C ASN A 6 -6.83 0.88 -10.18
N GLY A 7 -7.24 2.16 -10.24
CA GLY A 7 -7.56 2.83 -11.51
C GLY A 7 -6.36 3.00 -12.44
N ARG A 8 -5.17 3.32 -11.90
CA ARG A 8 -3.94 3.47 -12.70
C ARG A 8 -3.50 2.15 -13.32
N ALA A 9 -3.55 1.06 -12.55
CA ALA A 9 -3.25 -0.30 -13.00
C ALA A 9 -4.18 -0.73 -14.14
N LYS A 10 -5.48 -0.45 -14.02
CA LYS A 10 -6.45 -0.66 -15.11
C LYS A 10 -6.10 0.13 -16.36
N ALA A 11 -5.79 1.43 -16.22
CA ALA A 11 -5.42 2.28 -17.36
C ALA A 11 -4.13 1.82 -18.07
N MET A 12 -3.23 1.17 -17.34
CA MET A 12 -1.99 0.59 -17.88
C MET A 12 -2.16 -0.85 -18.41
N ALA A 13 -3.35 -1.45 -18.30
CA ALA A 13 -3.60 -2.87 -18.57
C ALA A 13 -2.64 -3.81 -17.79
N GLN A 14 -2.25 -3.43 -16.58
CA GLN A 14 -1.34 -4.18 -15.70
C GLN A 14 -1.99 -4.37 -14.33
N THR A 15 -2.89 -5.34 -14.21
CA THR A 15 -3.75 -5.52 -13.03
C THR A 15 -3.37 -6.68 -12.12
N ASP A 16 -2.38 -7.47 -12.51
CA ASP A 16 -1.94 -8.63 -11.75
C ASP A 16 -1.20 -8.22 -10.47
N GLY A 17 -1.48 -8.97 -9.39
CA GLY A 17 -0.78 -8.85 -8.12
C GLY A 17 -1.46 -7.94 -7.08
N PHE A 18 -0.71 -7.61 -6.04
CA PHE A 18 -1.19 -6.88 -4.86
C PHE A 18 -0.03 -6.33 -4.01
N VAL A 19 -0.37 -5.40 -3.10
CA VAL A 19 0.49 -5.02 -1.95
C VAL A 19 -0.11 -5.58 -0.67
N LYS A 20 0.73 -6.14 0.21
CA LYS A 20 0.38 -6.64 1.55
C LYS A 20 1.22 -5.90 2.60
N ILE A 21 0.56 -5.34 3.61
CA ILE A 21 1.20 -4.71 4.78
C ILE A 21 0.90 -5.57 6.01
N LEU A 22 1.92 -5.83 6.80
CA LEU A 22 1.83 -6.46 8.11
C LEU A 22 2.22 -5.42 9.15
N ALA A 23 1.36 -5.23 10.15
CA ALA A 23 1.60 -4.31 11.25
C ALA A 23 1.41 -5.03 12.59
N HIS A 24 2.04 -4.52 13.63
CA HIS A 24 1.90 -5.02 14.99
C HIS A 24 0.51 -4.68 15.53
N GLU A 25 -0.22 -5.67 16.05
CA GLU A 25 -1.64 -5.52 16.42
C GLU A 25 -1.89 -4.40 17.44
N GLN A 26 -1.06 -4.26 18.48
CA GLN A 26 -1.29 -3.29 19.55
C GLN A 26 -0.73 -1.89 19.26
N THR A 27 0.30 -1.78 18.42
CA THR A 27 1.05 -0.51 18.22
C THR A 27 0.92 0.04 16.81
N ASP A 28 0.31 -0.72 15.91
CA ASP A 28 0.17 -0.44 14.48
C ASP A 28 1.49 -0.23 13.72
N ARG A 29 2.64 -0.45 14.37
CA ARG A 29 3.96 -0.32 13.73
C ARG A 29 4.08 -1.30 12.57
N ILE A 30 4.52 -0.82 11.42
CA ILE A 30 4.75 -1.67 10.25
C ILE A 30 5.90 -2.65 10.54
N LEU A 31 5.63 -3.94 10.34
CA LEU A 31 6.58 -5.03 10.50
C LEU A 31 7.11 -5.54 9.15
N GLY A 32 6.35 -5.31 8.07
CA GLY A 32 6.80 -5.66 6.74
C GLY A 32 5.79 -5.31 5.66
N VAL A 33 6.31 -5.00 4.48
CA VAL A 33 5.52 -4.72 3.27
C VAL A 33 6.00 -5.63 2.14
N HIS A 34 5.06 -6.22 1.43
CA HIS A 34 5.33 -7.11 0.30
C HIS A 34 4.53 -6.63 -0.91
N ALA A 35 5.15 -6.56 -2.07
CA ALA A 35 4.51 -6.13 -3.30
C ALA A 35 4.80 -7.13 -4.44
N ILE A 36 3.76 -7.49 -5.18
CA ILE A 36 3.85 -8.27 -6.43
C ILE A 36 3.01 -7.50 -7.44
N GLY A 37 3.56 -7.13 -8.59
CA GLY A 37 2.83 -6.39 -9.62
C GLY A 37 3.66 -5.26 -10.26
N PRO A 38 3.00 -4.34 -10.99
CA PRO A 38 3.69 -3.29 -11.73
C PRO A 38 4.45 -2.34 -10.81
N ARG A 39 5.70 -2.03 -11.17
CA ARG A 39 6.58 -1.10 -10.45
C ARG A 39 6.75 -1.40 -8.96
N ALA A 40 6.71 -2.69 -8.57
CA ALA A 40 6.87 -3.11 -7.17
C ALA A 40 8.17 -2.60 -6.52
N SER A 41 9.28 -2.50 -7.28
CA SER A 41 10.55 -1.94 -6.82
C SER A 41 10.47 -0.46 -6.44
N ASP A 42 9.59 0.30 -7.09
CA ASP A 42 9.44 1.73 -6.81
C ASP A 42 8.52 1.94 -5.61
N LEU A 43 7.47 1.11 -5.50
CA LEU A 43 6.54 1.14 -4.38
C LEU A 43 7.19 0.71 -3.06
N ILE A 44 8.10 -0.28 -3.10
CA ILE A 44 8.77 -0.75 -1.88
C ILE A 44 9.74 0.29 -1.30
N ALA A 45 10.22 1.23 -2.11
CA ALA A 45 11.10 2.30 -1.63
C ALA A 45 10.38 3.20 -0.60
N GLU A 46 9.10 3.52 -0.82
CA GLU A 46 8.28 4.25 0.15
C GLU A 46 8.16 3.46 1.47
N ALA A 47 7.85 2.17 1.37
CA ALA A 47 7.69 1.30 2.54
C ALA A 47 9.00 1.14 3.33
N ALA A 48 10.15 1.08 2.64
CA ALA A 48 11.46 1.02 3.29
C ALA A 48 11.70 2.26 4.15
N VAL A 49 11.45 3.46 3.60
CA VAL A 49 11.53 4.71 4.36
C VAL A 49 10.56 4.70 5.54
N ALA A 50 9.30 4.31 5.33
CA ALA A 50 8.32 4.23 6.41
C ALA A 50 8.77 3.32 7.57
N ILE A 51 9.34 2.15 7.27
CA ILE A 51 9.86 1.21 8.28
C ILE A 51 11.05 1.80 9.04
N GLU A 52 11.97 2.49 8.36
CA GLU A 52 13.12 3.14 9.01
C GLU A 52 12.69 4.23 10.00
N PHE A 53 11.62 4.98 9.67
CA PHE A 53 11.01 5.94 10.58
C PHE A 53 10.07 5.30 11.62
N SER A 54 10.01 3.96 11.69
CA SER A 54 9.13 3.22 12.59
C SER A 54 7.65 3.60 12.44
N ALA A 55 7.23 3.96 11.22
CA ALA A 55 5.87 4.39 10.93
C ALA A 55 4.84 3.30 11.23
N SER A 56 3.63 3.75 11.56
CA SER A 56 2.44 2.91 11.67
C SER A 56 1.79 2.67 10.30
N ALA A 57 0.92 1.67 10.19
CA ALA A 57 0.09 1.52 8.99
C ALA A 57 -0.87 2.72 8.84
N GLU A 58 -1.34 3.29 9.94
CA GLU A 58 -2.15 4.50 9.95
C GLU A 58 -1.42 5.71 9.32
N ASP A 59 -0.12 5.86 9.54
CA ASP A 59 0.67 6.95 8.91
C ASP A 59 0.67 6.85 7.38
N LEU A 60 0.87 5.66 6.83
CA LEU A 60 0.77 5.42 5.37
C LEU A 60 -0.68 5.59 4.88
N ALA A 61 -1.67 5.13 5.64
CA ALA A 61 -3.08 5.23 5.29
C ALA A 61 -3.56 6.69 5.20
N ARG A 62 -3.05 7.56 6.09
CA ARG A 62 -3.40 8.98 6.16
C ARG A 62 -2.58 9.85 5.20
N SER A 63 -1.41 9.38 4.78
CA SER A 63 -0.59 10.06 3.78
C SER A 63 -1.35 10.22 2.45
N VAL A 64 -1.32 11.44 1.90
CA VAL A 64 -1.99 11.74 0.64
C VAL A 64 -1.18 11.13 -0.51
N HIS A 65 -1.78 10.15 -1.17
CA HIS A 65 -1.27 9.57 -2.39
C HIS A 65 -1.98 10.21 -3.58
N ALA A 66 -1.23 10.57 -4.62
CA ALA A 66 -1.79 11.21 -5.81
C ALA A 66 -2.72 10.25 -6.56
N HIS A 67 -3.82 10.77 -7.11
CA HIS A 67 -4.77 10.01 -7.91
C HIS A 67 -4.78 10.46 -9.38
N PRO A 68 -4.78 9.54 -10.37
CA PRO A 68 -4.60 8.10 -10.25
C PRO A 68 -3.10 7.69 -10.29
N THR A 69 -2.63 6.93 -9.31
CA THR A 69 -1.27 6.35 -9.29
C THR A 69 -1.26 4.91 -8.75
N LEU A 70 -0.15 4.19 -8.99
CA LEU A 70 0.04 2.86 -8.43
C LEU A 70 0.30 2.91 -6.91
N SER A 71 0.83 4.03 -6.37
CA SER A 71 1.12 4.14 -4.94
C SER A 71 -0.15 4.13 -4.09
N GLU A 72 -1.31 4.49 -4.64
CA GLU A 72 -2.60 4.33 -3.95
C GLU A 72 -2.86 2.89 -3.45
N VAL A 73 -2.24 1.88 -4.08
CA VAL A 73 -2.33 0.48 -3.63
C VAL A 73 -1.63 0.28 -2.28
N VAL A 74 -0.55 1.01 -2.00
CA VAL A 74 0.12 1.02 -0.69
C VAL A 74 -0.81 1.65 0.36
N LYS A 75 -1.38 2.83 0.06
CA LYS A 75 -2.38 3.49 0.91
C LYS A 75 -3.56 2.58 1.27
N GLU A 76 -4.17 1.95 0.27
CA GLU A 76 -5.33 1.07 0.50
C GLU A 76 -4.94 -0.22 1.23
N ALA A 77 -3.72 -0.74 1.01
CA ALA A 77 -3.21 -1.86 1.78
C ALA A 77 -3.01 -1.47 3.26
N ALA A 78 -2.57 -0.24 3.52
CA ALA A 78 -2.42 0.31 4.86
C ALA A 78 -3.78 0.51 5.55
N LEU A 79 -4.76 1.09 4.85
CA LEU A 79 -6.16 1.16 5.33
C LEU A 79 -6.73 -0.23 5.62
N GLY A 80 -6.38 -1.21 4.80
CA GLY A 80 -6.80 -2.61 4.95
C GLY A 80 -6.29 -3.29 6.22
N VAL A 81 -5.18 -2.82 6.82
CA VAL A 81 -4.72 -3.32 8.14
C VAL A 81 -5.80 -3.14 9.20
N ALA A 82 -6.51 -2.01 9.16
CA ALA A 82 -7.61 -1.70 10.07
C ALA A 82 -9.02 -2.04 9.50
N GLY A 83 -9.09 -2.75 8.36
CA GLY A 83 -10.36 -3.08 7.71
C GLY A 83 -11.13 -1.87 7.15
N ARG A 84 -10.43 -0.78 6.82
CA ARG A 84 -11.02 0.50 6.36
C ARG A 84 -10.76 0.81 4.88
N THR A 85 -10.52 -0.22 4.08
CA THR A 85 -10.30 -0.10 2.64
C THR A 85 -11.52 0.56 1.97
N ILE A 86 -11.30 1.48 1.03
CA ILE A 86 -12.39 2.25 0.40
C ILE A 86 -12.79 1.65 -0.96
N HIS A 87 -11.80 1.15 -1.70
CA HIS A 87 -11.96 0.76 -3.10
C HIS A 87 -12.01 -0.76 -3.32
N LEU A 88 -12.33 -1.53 -2.27
CA LEU A 88 -12.51 -2.99 -2.33
C LEU A 88 -13.97 -3.39 -2.12
#